data_AF-A0A3D1YIM9-F1
#
_entry.id   AF-A0A3D1YIM9-F1
#
_cell.length_a   1.000
_cell.length_b   1.000
_cell.length_c   1.000
_cell.angle_alpha   90.00
_cell.angle_beta   90.00
_cell.angle_gamma   90.00
#
_symmetry.space_group_name_H-M   'P 1'
#
loop_
_entity.id
_entity.type
_entity.pdbx_description
1 polymer ?
#
loop_
_entity_poly.entity_id
_entity_poly.type
_entity_poly.pdbx_seq_one_letter_code
_entity_poly.pdbx_strand_id
1 'polypeptide(L)'
;IETALKIYRLDNYVYPTTEQGLVALVEASTLEPEPRNFKKGGYLPEVPMDPWGREYLYLSPGEYGEVDIYSLGADGLPGGEDQSADIGNWGEDDNS
;
A
#
# COMPACT_ATOMS: atom_id res chain seq x y z
N ILE A 1 -4.87 5.61 0.58
CA ILE A 1 -3.80 4.98 -0.25
C ILE A 1 -4.43 4.15 -1.38
N GLU A 2 -5.44 3.34 -1.11
CA GLU A 2 -6.13 2.51 -2.12
C GLU A 2 -6.53 3.22 -3.41
N THR A 3 -7.13 4.41 -3.33
CA THR A 3 -7.53 5.15 -4.53
C THR A 3 -6.34 5.43 -5.44
N ALA A 4 -5.17 5.75 -4.88
CA ALA A 4 -3.93 5.95 -5.64
C ALA A 4 -3.45 4.66 -6.30
N LEU A 5 -3.52 3.51 -5.61
CA LEU A 5 -3.22 2.20 -6.20
C LEU A 5 -4.17 1.84 -7.35
N LYS A 6 -5.47 2.09 -7.18
CA LYS A 6 -6.49 1.85 -8.22
C LYS A 6 -6.22 2.69 -9.48
N ILE A 7 -5.84 3.96 -9.30
CA ILE A 7 -5.44 4.83 -10.43
C ILE A 7 -4.11 4.36 -11.04
N TYR A 8 -3.11 4.00 -10.23
CA TYR A 8 -1.84 3.44 -10.73
C TYR A 8 -2.09 2.21 -11.62
N ARG A 9 -2.96 1.29 -11.18
CA ARG A 9 -3.33 0.11 -11.96
C ARG A 9 -4.10 0.48 -13.22
N LEU A 10 -4.96 1.48 -13.19
CA LEU A 10 -5.67 1.94 -14.39
C LEU A 10 -4.68 2.40 -15.47
N ASP A 11 -3.66 3.15 -15.08
CA ASP A 11 -2.66 3.69 -15.99
C ASP A 11 -1.65 2.62 -16.45
N ASN A 12 -1.19 1.76 -15.54
CA ASN A 12 -0.07 0.84 -15.75
C ASN A 12 -0.50 -0.61 -16.00
N TYR A 13 -1.80 -0.91 -15.91
CA TYR A 13 -2.45 -2.22 -16.01
C TYR A 13 -2.09 -3.23 -14.91
N VAL A 14 -1.22 -2.86 -13.97
CA VAL A 14 -0.80 -3.67 -12.82
C VAL A 14 -0.69 -2.79 -11.58
N TYR A 15 -0.86 -3.37 -10.40
CA TYR A 15 -0.42 -2.71 -9.17
C TYR A 15 1.11 -2.74 -9.08
N PRO A 16 1.73 -1.86 -8.27
CA PRO A 16 3.14 -2.04 -7.90
C PRO A 16 3.37 -3.42 -7.29
N THR A 17 4.58 -3.95 -7.42
CA THR A 17 4.96 -5.18 -6.70
C THR A 17 5.23 -4.86 -5.22
N THR A 18 5.23 -5.88 -4.36
CA THR A 18 5.64 -5.73 -2.96
C THR A 18 7.02 -5.07 -2.83
N GLU A 19 7.96 -5.43 -3.71
CA GLU A 19 9.32 -4.88 -3.70
C GLU A 19 9.37 -3.42 -4.17
N GLN A 20 8.52 -3.05 -5.13
CA GLN A 20 8.35 -1.65 -5.55
C GLN A 20 7.70 -0.80 -4.45
N GLY A 21 6.84 -1.40 -3.63
CA GLY A 21 6.26 -0.77 -2.45
C GLY A 21 5.34 0.42 -2.73
N LEU A 22 4.95 1.13 -1.67
CA LEU A 22 4.14 2.34 -1.78
C LEU A 22 4.91 3.54 -2.36
N VAL A 23 6.25 3.50 -2.34
CA VAL A 23 7.07 4.56 -2.95
C VAL A 23 6.85 4.64 -4.46
N ALA A 24 6.46 3.53 -5.11
CA ALA A 24 6.05 3.50 -6.51
C ALA A 24 4.77 4.31 -6.80
N LEU A 25 4.07 4.82 -5.78
CA LEU A 25 2.98 5.79 -5.96
C LEU A 25 3.47 7.24 -5.95
N VAL A 26 4.66 7.50 -5.42
CA VAL A 26 5.25 8.84 -5.33
C VAL A 26 6.14 9.09 -6.55
N GLU A 27 6.99 8.12 -6.88
CA GLU A 27 7.93 8.19 -8.00
C GLU A 27 7.86 6.94 -8.88
N ALA A 28 8.27 7.10 -10.13
CA ALA A 28 8.31 5.98 -11.07
C ALA A 28 9.42 5.01 -10.64
N SER A 29 9.04 3.78 -10.28
CA SER A 29 10.00 2.72 -9.95
C SER A 29 10.88 2.37 -11.17
N THR A 30 12.17 2.15 -10.91
CA THR A 30 13.12 1.58 -11.88
C THR A 30 13.25 0.06 -11.77
N LEU A 31 12.58 -0.57 -10.80
CA LEU A 31 12.53 -2.03 -10.66
C LEU A 31 11.54 -2.61 -11.67
N GLU A 32 11.85 -3.77 -12.24
CA GLU A 32 10.96 -4.46 -13.16
C GLU A 32 9.73 -5.04 -12.44
N PRO A 33 8.54 -4.99 -13.07
CA PRO A 33 8.24 -4.33 -14.34
C PRO A 33 8.16 -2.80 -14.17
N GLU A 34 8.84 -2.05 -15.05
CA GLU A 34 8.72 -0.58 -15.07
C GLU A 34 7.27 -0.15 -15.40
N PRO A 35 6.78 0.95 -14.80
CA PRO A 35 5.43 1.44 -15.05
C PRO A 35 5.27 1.93 -16.50
N ARG A 36 4.24 1.42 -17.19
CA ARG A 36 3.99 1.71 -18.61
C ARG A 36 3.57 3.14 -18.90
N ASN A 37 2.79 3.75 -18.00
CA ASN A 37 2.22 5.08 -18.19
C ASN A 37 2.16 5.83 -16.85
N PHE A 38 3.32 5.96 -16.20
CA PHE A 38 3.40 6.64 -14.91
C PHE A 38 2.93 8.10 -15.01
N LYS A 39 1.95 8.47 -14.20
CA LYS A 39 1.42 9.84 -14.15
C LYS A 39 2.51 10.83 -13.72
N LYS A 40 2.70 11.89 -14.51
CA LYS A 40 3.64 12.98 -14.15
C LYS A 40 3.27 13.59 -12.80
N GLY A 41 4.22 13.62 -11.88
CA GLY A 41 4.04 14.13 -10.52
C GLY A 41 3.50 13.10 -9.52
N GLY A 42 3.37 11.82 -9.93
CA GLY A 42 2.96 10.73 -9.04
C GLY A 42 1.46 10.66 -8.77
N TYR A 43 1.11 9.66 -7.98
CA TYR A 43 -0.24 9.36 -7.49
C TYR A 43 -0.42 9.81 -6.04
N LEU A 44 0.66 9.93 -5.28
CA LEU A 44 0.73 10.50 -3.94
C LEU A 44 1.85 11.55 -3.84
N PRO A 45 1.71 12.58 -2.99
CA PRO A 45 2.78 13.55 -2.75
C PRO A 45 3.94 12.95 -1.92
N GLU A 46 3.63 12.06 -0.98
CA GLU A 46 4.57 11.32 -0.14
C GLU A 46 3.91 10.02 0.34
N VAL A 47 4.71 9.08 0.86
CA VAL A 47 4.19 7.83 1.46
C VAL A 47 3.59 8.17 2.83
N PRO A 48 2.30 7.90 3.07
CA PRO A 48 1.70 8.18 4.37
C PRO A 48 2.30 7.31 5.47
N MET A 49 2.42 7.88 6.66
CA MET A 49 2.78 7.15 7.87
C MET A 49 1.52 6.71 8.61
N ASP A 50 1.63 5.60 9.32
CA ASP A 50 0.66 5.13 10.28
C ASP A 50 0.62 6.02 11.54
N PRO A 51 -0.35 5.83 12.44
CA PRO A 51 -0.48 6.63 13.67
C PRO A 51 0.73 6.59 14.61
N TRP A 52 1.63 5.63 14.44
CA TRP A 52 2.82 5.43 15.26
C TRP A 52 4.11 5.89 14.57
N GLY A 53 3.99 6.56 13.42
CA GLY A 53 5.09 7.18 12.70
C GLY A 53 5.92 6.21 11.85
N ARG A 54 5.36 5.06 11.49
CA ARG A 54 5.98 4.11 10.55
C ARG A 54 5.29 4.18 9.19
N GLU A 55 5.99 3.87 8.12
CA GLU A 55 5.34 3.76 6.81
C GLU A 55 4.35 2.59 6.81
N TYR A 56 3.23 2.75 6.11
CA TYR A 56 2.33 1.62 5.87
C TYR A 56 3.04 0.51 5.08
N LEU A 57 2.83 -0.72 5.51
CA LEU A 57 3.25 -1.92 4.79
C LEU A 57 2.30 -2.19 3.63
N TYR A 58 2.84 -2.83 2.60
CA TYR A 58 2.15 -3.10 1.36
C TYR A 58 2.47 -4.50 0.84
N LEU A 59 1.45 -5.20 0.35
CA LEU A 59 1.59 -6.52 -0.26
C LEU A 59 0.79 -6.61 -1.57
N SER A 60 1.41 -7.19 -2.59
CA SER A 60 0.84 -7.39 -3.92
C SER A 60 1.47 -8.61 -4.60
N PRO A 61 0.72 -9.70 -4.85
CA PRO A 61 -0.70 -9.88 -4.50
C PRO A 61 -0.93 -9.92 -2.99
N GLY A 62 -2.03 -9.33 -2.52
CA GLY A 62 -2.44 -9.40 -1.11
C GLY A 62 -2.87 -10.80 -0.66
N GLU A 63 -2.83 -11.04 0.65
CA GLU A 63 -3.41 -12.21 1.30
C GLU A 63 -4.93 -12.07 1.48
N TYR A 64 -5.42 -10.85 1.71
CA TYR A 64 -6.84 -10.59 1.98
C TYR A 64 -7.59 -9.97 0.80
N GLY A 65 -6.88 -9.50 -0.23
CA GLY A 65 -7.46 -8.93 -1.43
C GLY A 65 -6.48 -8.88 -2.61
N GLU A 66 -6.76 -8.04 -3.60
CA GLU A 66 -5.81 -7.84 -4.71
C GLU A 66 -4.49 -7.21 -4.22
N VAL A 67 -4.59 -6.36 -3.19
CA VAL A 67 -3.50 -5.71 -2.48
C VAL A 67 -3.87 -5.56 -1.02
N ASP A 68 -2.86 -5.63 -0.16
CA ASP A 68 -3.01 -5.31 1.25
C ASP A 68 -2.20 -4.06 1.59
N ILE A 69 -2.79 -3.18 2.40
CA ILE A 69 -2.13 -2.00 2.98
C ILE A 69 -2.40 -2.05 4.47
N TYR A 70 -1.35 -2.06 5.29
CA TYR A 70 -1.51 -2.29 6.73
C TYR A 70 -0.41 -1.70 7.61
N SER A 71 -0.71 -1.60 8.90
CA SER A 71 0.21 -1.22 9.98
C SER A 71 0.22 -2.32 11.03
N LEU A 72 1.40 -2.59 11.59
CA LEU A 72 1.63 -3.59 12.66
C LEU A 72 1.34 -3.04 14.07
N GLY A 73 0.44 -2.07 14.19
CA GLY A 73 0.11 -1.46 15.47
C GLY A 73 1.27 -0.71 16.14
N ALA A 74 1.08 -0.38 17.41
CA ALA A 74 2.01 0.38 18.24
C ALA A 74 3.36 -0.33 18.44
N ASP A 75 3.35 -1.64 18.62
CA ASP A 75 4.58 -2.41 18.89
C ASP A 75 5.38 -2.72 17.63
N GLY A 76 4.75 -2.70 16.46
CA GLY A 76 5.41 -2.94 15.18
C GLY A 76 5.66 -4.41 14.92
N LEU A 77 4.87 -5.29 15.54
CA LEU A 77 4.96 -6.73 15.39
C LEU A 77 3.64 -7.29 14.87
N PRO A 78 3.67 -8.37 14.07
CA PRO A 78 2.44 -9.02 13.62
C PRO A 78 1.59 -9.52 14.80
N GLY A 79 0.28 -9.38 14.68
CA GLY A 79 -0.72 -9.75 15.67
C GLY A 79 -1.03 -8.61 16.63
N GLY A 80 -0.92 -8.88 17.94
CA GLY A 80 -1.24 -7.91 18.98
C GLY A 80 -2.73 -7.74 19.27
N GLU A 81 -3.03 -6.94 20.28
CA GLU A 81 -4.39 -6.55 20.68
C GLU A 81 -4.45 -5.03 20.91
N ASP A 82 -5.66 -4.47 20.93
CA ASP A 82 -5.89 -3.04 21.12
C ASP A 82 -5.05 -2.16 20.17
N GLN A 83 -4.17 -1.32 20.70
CA GLN A 83 -3.31 -0.44 19.91
C GLN A 83 -2.16 -1.19 19.22
N SER A 84 -1.86 -2.41 19.64
CA SER A 84 -0.87 -3.27 19.00
C SER A 84 -1.47 -4.14 17.90
N ALA A 85 -2.80 -4.19 17.77
CA ALA A 85 -3.42 -5.02 16.74
C ALA A 85 -3.02 -4.55 15.33
N ASP A 86 -2.76 -5.50 14.44
CA ASP A 86 -2.61 -5.23 13.01
C ASP A 86 -3.87 -4.55 12.44
N ILE A 87 -3.67 -3.46 11.70
CA ILE A 87 -4.77 -2.71 11.06
C ILE A 87 -4.49 -2.64 9.58
N GLY A 88 -5.41 -3.16 8.76
CA GLY A 88 -5.31 -3.10 7.31
C GLY A 88 -6.64 -2.90 6.60
N ASN A 89 -6.57 -2.72 5.29
CA ASN A 89 -7.73 -2.46 4.44
C ASN A 89 -8.75 -3.60 4.36
N TRP A 90 -8.41 -4.80 4.82
CA TRP A 90 -9.34 -5.94 4.91
C TRP A 90 -10.37 -5.82 6.03
N GLY A 91 -10.12 -4.96 7.04
CA GLY A 91 -11.08 -4.69 8.11
C GLY A 91 -12.23 -3.77 7.68
N GLU A 92 -12.11 -3.11 6.52
CA GLU A 92 -13.15 -2.23 5.98
C GLU A 92 -14.22 -2.98 5.16
N ASP A 93 -13.97 -4.25 4.79
CA ASP A 93 -14.90 -5.11 4.04
C ASP A 93 -15.90 -5.89 4.93
N ASP A 94 -15.76 -5.84 6.26
CA ASP A 94 -16.66 -6.50 7.23
C ASP A 94 -17.95 -5.68 7.51
N ASN A 95 -18.51 -5.09 6.46
CA ASN A 95 -19.77 -4.33 6.50
C ASN A 95 -20.70 -4.73 5.34
N SER A 96 -20.76 -6.04 5.05
CA SER A 96 -21.75 -6.67 4.15
C SER A 96 -23.03 -7.08 4.87
#